data_AF-A0A662KNW3-F1
#
_entry.id   AF-A0A662KNW3-F1
#
_cell.length_a   1.000
_cell.length_b   1.000
_cell.length_c   1.000
_cell.angle_alpha   90.00
_cell.angle_beta   90.00
_cell.angle_gamma   90.00
#
_symmetry.space_group_name_H-M   'P 1'
#
loop_
_entity.id
_entity.type
_entity.pdbx_description
1 polymer ?
#
loop_
_entity_poly.entity_id
_entity_poly.type
_entity_poly.pdbx_seq_one_letter_code
_entity_poly.pdbx_strand_id
1 'polypeptide(L)'
;MLITPFDPWKSKLCTCPKKYSFSPYTGCSHACIYCYITSYIPNAFKVRLKKDLFRRLKKELHKVDTFISMSNSSDPYVPEERDFKVTRKCLRIFKENKIKVLIITKSDIVARDVDLLKDMM
;
A
#
# COMPACT_ATOMS: atom_id res chain seq x y z
N MET A 1 3.76 -8.94 -11.01
CA MET A 1 2.43 -8.81 -10.37
C MET A 1 2.46 -7.66 -9.37
N LEU A 2 1.41 -6.86 -9.28
CA LEU A 2 1.32 -5.67 -8.43
C LEU A 2 0.41 -5.87 -7.22
N ILE A 3 -0.69 -6.60 -7.41
CA ILE A 3 -1.61 -7.05 -6.37
C ILE A 3 -1.40 -8.54 -6.17
N THR A 4 -1.07 -8.96 -4.95
CA THR A 4 -0.85 -10.37 -4.61
C THR A 4 -1.76 -10.77 -3.44
N PRO A 5 -2.21 -12.03 -3.34
CA PRO A 5 -2.78 -12.51 -2.07
C PRO A 5 -1.80 -12.21 -0.92
N PHE A 6 -2.32 -11.78 0.23
CA PHE A 6 -1.51 -11.65 1.43
C PHE A 6 -1.15 -13.05 1.93
N ASP A 7 0.14 -13.35 1.97
CA ASP A 7 0.65 -14.63 2.46
C ASP A 7 1.67 -14.38 3.59
N PRO A 8 1.31 -14.65 4.85
CA PRO A 8 2.22 -14.60 5.99
C PRO A 8 3.05 -15.89 6.05
N TRP A 9 3.75 -16.21 4.97
CA TRP A 9 4.61 -17.40 4.87
C TRP A 9 3.89 -18.73 5.11
N LYS A 10 2.61 -18.82 4.73
CA LYS A 10 1.71 -19.96 4.95
C LYS A 10 1.65 -20.39 6.42
N SER A 11 1.90 -19.47 7.35
CA SER A 11 1.87 -19.75 8.77
C SER A 11 0.45 -20.12 9.20
N LYS A 12 0.31 -21.31 9.81
CA LYS A 12 -0.95 -21.78 10.39
C LYS A 12 -1.44 -20.91 11.55
N LEU A 13 -0.58 -20.03 12.07
CA LEU A 13 -0.90 -19.13 13.18
C LEU A 13 -1.54 -17.81 12.72
N CYS A 14 -1.55 -17.48 11.41
CA CYS A 14 -2.29 -16.29 10.98
C CYS A 14 -3.79 -16.57 10.98
N THR A 15 -4.50 -15.94 11.90
CA THR A 15 -5.97 -15.92 11.97
C THR A 15 -6.58 -14.81 11.11
N CYS A 16 -5.75 -14.12 10.35
CA CYS A 16 -6.15 -12.99 9.53
C CYS A 16 -7.13 -13.40 8.42
N PRO A 17 -8.19 -12.62 8.16
CA PRO A 17 -9.07 -12.89 7.03
C PRO A 17 -8.31 -12.75 5.71
N LYS A 18 -8.84 -13.41 4.66
CA LYS A 18 -8.33 -13.30 3.29
C LYS A 18 -8.30 -11.82 2.89
N LYS A 19 -7.15 -11.41 2.36
CA LYS A 19 -6.91 -10.05 1.85
C LYS A 19 -5.84 -10.06 0.78
N TYR A 20 -5.78 -9.01 -0.02
CA TYR A 20 -4.69 -8.79 -0.98
C TYR A 20 -3.68 -7.80 -0.42
N SER A 21 -2.49 -7.77 -1.01
CA SER A 21 -1.42 -6.85 -0.69
C SER A 21 -1.08 -6.02 -1.92
N PHE A 22 -0.89 -4.72 -1.72
CA PHE A 22 -0.50 -3.77 -2.75
C PHE A 22 0.41 -2.71 -2.15
N SER A 23 1.56 -2.45 -2.78
CA SER A 23 2.47 -1.39 -2.37
C SER A 23 2.80 -0.49 -3.57
N PRO A 24 2.47 0.81 -3.54
CA PRO A 24 2.85 1.74 -4.61
C PRO A 24 4.36 1.98 -4.64
N TYR A 25 4.99 1.92 -3.47
CA TYR A 25 6.42 2.15 -3.26
C TYR A 25 7.17 0.87 -2.92
N THR A 26 8.48 0.90 -3.12
CA THR A 26 9.46 -0.01 -2.52
C THR A 26 10.42 0.83 -1.66
N GLY A 27 10.69 0.36 -0.44
CA GLY A 27 11.41 1.15 0.55
C GLY A 27 10.53 2.18 1.27
N CYS A 28 11.07 2.80 2.32
CA CYS A 28 10.37 3.78 3.15
C CYS A 28 11.36 4.80 3.75
N SER A 29 11.18 6.09 3.43
CA SER A 29 12.01 7.21 3.89
C SER A 29 11.74 7.65 5.32
N HIS A 30 10.76 7.05 6.03
CA HIS A 30 10.60 7.26 7.48
C HIS A 30 11.83 6.78 8.27
N ALA A 31 12.64 5.87 7.72
CA ALA A 31 13.91 5.41 8.28
C ALA A 31 13.85 5.04 9.77
N CYS A 32 12.77 4.37 10.20
CA CYS A 32 12.63 3.95 11.60
C CYS A 32 13.79 3.04 12.01
N ILE A 33 14.40 3.30 13.17
CA ILE A 33 15.54 2.54 13.68
C ILE A 33 15.28 1.03 13.82
N TYR A 34 14.02 0.65 14.05
CA TYR A 34 13.55 -0.73 14.23
C TYR A 34 12.93 -1.33 12.95
N CYS A 35 13.14 -0.71 11.78
CA CYS A 35 12.42 -1.09 10.58
C CYS A 35 12.83 -2.48 10.06
N TYR A 36 11.90 -3.42 10.10
CA TYR A 36 12.12 -4.81 9.70
C TYR A 36 12.42 -5.01 8.20
N ILE A 37 12.09 -4.04 7.35
CA ILE A 37 12.30 -4.15 5.90
C ILE A 37 13.79 -4.12 5.53
N THR A 38 14.63 -3.61 6.42
CA THR A 38 16.09 -3.54 6.24
C THR A 38 16.73 -4.92 6.05
N SER A 39 16.12 -5.97 6.61
CA SER A 39 16.60 -7.34 6.50
C SER A 39 16.46 -7.95 5.10
N TYR A 40 15.64 -7.38 4.21
CA TYR A 40 15.36 -7.98 2.90
C TYR A 40 15.12 -7.00 1.75
N ILE A 41 15.05 -5.69 1.98
CA ILE A 41 14.96 -4.67 0.93
C ILE A 41 16.29 -3.92 0.82
N PRO A 42 17.08 -4.14 -0.25
CA PRO A 42 18.26 -3.33 -0.52
C PRO A 42 17.90 -1.85 -0.65
N ASN A 43 18.75 -0.97 -0.09
CA ASN A 43 18.48 0.47 0.01
C ASN A 43 17.08 0.73 0.61
N ALA A 44 16.79 0.09 1.74
CA ALA A 44 15.48 0.08 2.41
C ALA A 44 14.87 1.48 2.59
N PHE A 45 15.70 2.50 2.83
CA PHE A 45 15.22 3.85 3.10
C PHE A 45 15.10 4.75 1.87
N LYS A 46 15.52 4.26 0.69
CA LYS A 46 15.35 4.99 -0.56
C LYS A 46 14.01 4.63 -1.19
N VAL A 47 13.06 5.56 -1.19
CA VAL A 47 11.74 5.35 -1.80
C VAL A 47 11.88 5.19 -3.31
N ARG A 48 11.18 4.18 -3.85
CA ARG A 48 11.13 3.90 -5.29
C ARG A 48 9.69 3.63 -5.72
N LEU A 49 9.18 4.43 -6.63
CA LEU A 49 7.87 4.21 -7.25
C LEU A 49 7.90 2.98 -8.17
N LYS A 50 6.88 2.12 -8.11
CA LYS A 50 6.78 0.98 -9.04
C LYS A 50 6.48 1.46 -10.46
N LYS A 51 7.21 0.93 -11.45
CA LYS A 51 7.00 1.22 -12.88
C LYS A 51 5.58 0.88 -13.33
N ASP A 52 5.01 1.74 -14.16
CA ASP A 52 3.67 1.63 -14.75
C ASP A 52 2.55 1.39 -13.71
N LEU A 53 2.71 1.93 -12.50
CA LEU A 53 1.87 1.63 -11.34
C LEU A 53 0.38 1.70 -11.67
N PHE A 54 -0.10 2.83 -12.18
CA PHE A 54 -1.53 3.04 -12.40
C PHE A 54 -2.10 2.16 -13.51
N ARG A 55 -1.35 1.94 -14.61
CA ARG A 55 -1.77 1.06 -15.71
C ARG A 55 -1.94 -0.37 -15.21
N ARG A 56 -0.93 -0.85 -14.47
CA ARG A 56 -0.92 -2.20 -13.91
C ARG A 56 -1.97 -2.37 -12.82
N LEU A 57 -2.17 -1.35 -11.98
CA LEU A 57 -3.19 -1.34 -10.94
C LEU A 57 -4.58 -1.57 -11.54
N LYS A 58 -4.98 -0.73 -12.51
CA LYS A 58 -6.26 -0.87 -13.21
C LYS A 58 -6.43 -2.24 -13.85
N LYS A 59 -5.36 -2.79 -14.44
CA LYS A 59 -5.39 -4.12 -15.06
C LYS A 59 -5.57 -5.25 -14.05
N GLU A 60 -5.03 -5.15 -12.83
CA GLU A 60 -5.04 -6.25 -11.86
C GLU A 60 -6.22 -6.20 -10.87
N LEU A 61 -6.99 -5.11 -10.84
CA LEU A 61 -8.07 -4.90 -9.88
C LEU A 61 -9.20 -5.93 -9.94
N HIS A 62 -9.49 -6.49 -11.12
CA HIS A 62 -10.51 -7.53 -11.31
C HIS A 62 -10.27 -8.80 -10.46
N LYS A 63 -9.05 -8.98 -9.94
CA LYS A 63 -8.68 -10.13 -9.10
C LYS A 63 -9.12 -9.98 -7.65
N VAL A 64 -9.51 -8.78 -7.22
CA VAL A 64 -9.76 -8.46 -5.82
C VAL A 64 -11.21 -8.73 -5.48
N ASP A 65 -11.45 -9.74 -4.65
CA ASP A 65 -12.78 -10.17 -4.17
C ASP A 65 -13.08 -9.78 -2.72
N THR A 66 -12.17 -9.03 -2.08
CA THR A 66 -12.26 -8.60 -0.68
C THR A 66 -11.62 -7.22 -0.54
N PHE A 67 -10.73 -6.99 0.42
CA PHE A 67 -10.00 -5.76 0.62
C PHE A 67 -8.49 -5.88 0.35
N ILE A 68 -7.84 -4.74 0.18
CA ILE A 68 -6.40 -4.60 -0.04
C ILE A 68 -5.73 -4.03 1.21
N SER A 69 -4.74 -4.75 1.75
CA SER A 69 -3.76 -4.23 2.71
C SER A 69 -2.69 -3.45 1.98
N MET A 70 -2.59 -2.16 2.27
CA MET A 70 -1.62 -1.29 1.63
C MET A 70 -0.26 -1.34 2.30
N SER A 71 0.80 -1.43 1.47
CA SER A 71 2.17 -1.12 1.85
C SER A 71 2.75 -1.94 3.01
N ASN A 72 2.52 -3.26 3.07
CA ASN A 72 3.00 -4.07 4.20
C ASN A 72 4.52 -3.94 4.46
N SER A 73 5.35 -3.81 3.40
CA SER A 73 6.81 -3.64 3.46
C SER A 73 7.29 -2.25 2.99
N SER A 74 6.45 -1.23 3.15
CA SER A 74 6.77 0.19 2.89
C SER A 74 5.83 1.06 3.73
N ASP A 75 5.64 2.33 3.38
CA ASP A 75 4.56 3.15 3.94
C ASP A 75 3.76 3.74 2.75
N PRO A 76 2.42 3.81 2.80
CA PRO A 76 1.66 4.44 1.72
C PRO A 76 1.83 5.97 1.71
N TYR A 77 2.15 6.57 2.86
CA TYR A 77 2.36 8.00 3.02
C TYR A 77 3.80 8.27 3.48
N VAL A 78 4.77 7.82 2.69
CA VAL A 78 6.17 8.27 2.85
C VAL A 78 6.26 9.81 2.76
N PRO A 79 7.24 10.47 3.41
CA PRO A 79 7.45 11.92 3.30
C PRO A 79 7.28 12.51 1.90
N GLU A 80 7.79 11.85 0.85
CA GLU A 80 7.69 12.29 -0.54
C GLU A 80 6.25 12.26 -1.10
N GLU A 81 5.32 11.54 -0.46
CA GLU A 81 3.91 11.49 -0.81
C GLU A 81 3.22 12.86 -0.69
N ARG A 82 3.79 13.81 0.07
CA ARG A 82 3.34 15.21 0.10
C ARG A 82 3.25 15.78 -1.32
N ASP A 83 4.26 15.50 -2.13
CA ASP A 83 4.37 15.96 -3.51
C ASP A 83 3.89 14.92 -4.52
N PHE A 84 4.25 13.64 -4.32
CA PHE A 84 3.99 12.58 -5.29
C PHE A 84 2.49 12.32 -5.51
N LYS A 85 1.67 12.41 -4.45
CA LYS A 85 0.22 12.16 -4.49
C LYS A 85 -0.16 10.82 -5.14
N VAL A 86 0.75 9.84 -5.12
CA VAL A 86 0.55 8.54 -5.76
C VAL A 86 -0.47 7.73 -4.99
N THR A 87 -0.38 7.72 -3.66
CA THR A 87 -1.36 7.03 -2.81
C THR A 87 -2.73 7.65 -2.99
N ARG A 88 -2.85 8.99 -3.01
CA ARG A 88 -4.12 9.66 -3.32
C ARG A 88 -4.71 9.19 -4.65
N LYS A 89 -3.89 9.09 -5.70
CA LYS A 89 -4.33 8.60 -7.01
C LYS A 89 -4.71 7.11 -7.00
N CYS A 90 -4.02 6.28 -6.23
CA CYS A 90 -4.42 4.89 -6.01
C CYS A 90 -5.78 4.81 -5.29
N LEU A 91 -6.00 5.61 -4.25
CA LEU A 91 -7.27 5.68 -3.53
C LEU A 91 -8.43 6.08 -4.42
N ARG A 92 -8.25 7.05 -5.34
CA ARG A 92 -9.27 7.38 -6.33
C ARG A 92 -9.65 6.19 -7.20
N ILE A 93 -8.65 5.46 -7.70
CA ILE A 93 -8.89 4.25 -8.52
C ILE A 93 -9.62 3.18 -7.68
N PHE A 94 -9.22 2.97 -6.42
CA PHE A 94 -9.88 2.02 -5.54
C PHE A 94 -11.34 2.41 -5.27
N LYS A 95 -11.60 3.69 -4.99
CA LYS A 95 -12.95 4.24 -4.79
C LYS A 95 -13.83 4.04 -6.03
N GLU A 96 -13.34 4.38 -7.21
CA GLU A 96 -14.05 4.17 -8.50
C GLU A 96 -14.44 2.71 -8.72
N ASN A 97 -13.64 1.77 -8.21
CA ASN A 97 -13.85 0.33 -8.35
C ASN A 97 -14.47 -0.33 -7.10
N LYS A 98 -14.94 0.47 -6.13
CA LYS A 98 -15.54 0.00 -4.86
C LYS A 98 -14.66 -0.96 -4.07
N ILE A 99 -13.34 -0.77 -4.12
CA ILE A 99 -12.36 -1.60 -3.42
C ILE A 99 -12.08 -1.01 -2.05
N LYS A 100 -12.33 -1.78 -1.00
CA LYS A 100 -11.96 -1.42 0.37
C LYS A 100 -10.47 -1.56 0.59
N VAL A 101 -9.89 -0.66 1.39
CA VAL A 101 -8.46 -0.63 1.69
C VAL A 101 -8.21 -0.61 3.19
N LEU A 102 -7.17 -1.30 3.62
CA LEU A 102 -6.60 -1.23 4.96
C LEU A 102 -5.28 -0.46 4.87
N ILE A 103 -5.18 0.62 5.64
CA ILE A 103 -4.02 1.52 5.64
C ILE A 103 -3.40 1.52 7.03
N ILE A 104 -2.08 1.35 7.07
CA ILE A 104 -1.24 1.56 8.24
C ILE A 104 -0.16 2.56 7.82
N THR A 105 0.02 3.63 8.58
CA THR A 105 1.01 4.66 8.27
C THR A 105 1.51 5.36 9.53
N LYS A 106 2.74 5.89 9.46
CA LYS A 106 3.30 6.81 10.47
C LYS A 106 3.11 8.29 10.15
N SER A 107 2.52 8.61 9.00
CA SER A 107 2.44 9.98 8.51
C SER A 107 1.07 10.62 8.72
N ASP A 108 1.09 11.88 9.10
CA ASP A 108 -0.05 12.81 9.14
C ASP A 108 -0.64 13.12 7.75
N ILE A 109 0.10 12.88 6.67
CA ILE A 109 -0.35 13.15 5.29
C ILE A 109 -1.64 12.40 4.97
N VAL A 110 -1.92 11.28 5.63
CA VAL A 110 -3.19 10.55 5.48
C VAL A 110 -4.42 11.44 5.70
N ALA A 111 -4.34 12.45 6.56
CA ALA A 111 -5.44 13.38 6.81
C ALA A 111 -5.83 14.19 5.56
N ARG A 112 -4.89 14.45 4.64
CA ARG A 112 -5.14 15.10 3.34
C ARG A 112 -6.19 14.35 2.51
N ASP A 113 -6.22 13.02 2.65
CA ASP A 113 -7.02 12.14 1.81
C ASP A 113 -8.31 11.66 2.50
N VAL A 114 -8.71 12.31 3.61
CA VAL A 114 -9.94 12.03 4.35
C VAL A 114 -11.20 12.13 3.47
N ASP A 115 -11.19 13.03 2.48
CA ASP A 115 -12.27 13.21 1.51
C ASP A 115 -12.50 11.96 0.65
N LEU A 116 -11.44 11.18 0.39
CA LEU A 116 -11.53 9.90 -0.31
C LEU A 116 -11.89 8.78 0.65
N LEU A 117 -11.24 8.75 1.82
CA LEU A 117 -11.36 7.64 2.78
C LEU A 117 -12.74 7.54 3.43
N LYS A 118 -13.40 8.66 3.73
CA LYS A 118 -14.74 8.67 4.35
C LYS A 118 -15.80 7.94 3.51
N ASP A 119 -15.64 7.96 2.18
CA ASP A 119 -16.58 7.35 1.23
C ASP A 119 -16.20 5.90 0.89
N MET A 120 -15.11 5.37 1.48
CA MET A 120 -14.60 4.01 1.26
C MET A 120 -14.88 3.06 2.43
N MET A 121 -15.50 3.56 3.50
CA MET A 121 -15.86 2.80 4.70
C MET A 121 -17.04 1.84 4.42
#